data_AF-A0A644U3C0-F1
#
_entry.id   AF-A0A644U3C0-F1
#
_cell.length_a   1.000
_cell.length_b   1.000
_cell.length_c   1.000
_cell.angle_alpha   90.00
_cell.angle_beta   90.00
_cell.angle_gamma   90.00
#
_symmetry.space_group_name_H-M   'P 1'
#
loop_
_entity.id
_entity.type
_entity.pdbx_description
1 polymer ?
#
loop_
_entity_poly.entity_id
_entity_poly.type
_entity_poly.pdbx_seq_one_letter_code
_entity_poly.pdbx_strand_id
1 'polypeptide(L)'
;MFFAILAPSESLPKGIGFFSFIPHFDKFVHAIMFGGFAFLLFGLFFPPKTIAYSSKITILISVCFAVFTEIMQFLLGEYIHRSLEFMDVIADIFGIVLAIGLCVFIVKRKKRDNIWKR
;
A
#
# COMPACT_ATOMS: atom_id res chain seq x y z
N MET A 1 2.25 2.60 10.30
CA MET A 1 2.68 2.43 8.89
C MET A 1 3.98 3.17 8.62
N PHE A 2 4.01 4.51 8.67
CA PHE A 2 5.20 5.32 8.36
C PHE A 2 6.50 4.86 9.07
N PHE A 3 6.47 4.72 10.40
CA PHE A 3 7.62 4.23 11.17
C PHE A 3 8.11 2.83 10.75
N ALA A 4 7.20 1.95 10.32
CA ALA A 4 7.56 0.60 9.90
C ALA A 4 8.23 0.58 8.51
N ILE A 5 7.91 1.54 7.64
CA ILE A 5 8.54 1.71 6.32
C ILE A 5 9.95 2.30 6.44
N LEU A 6 10.18 3.14 7.46
CA LEU A 6 11.50 3.71 7.74
C LEU A 6 12.41 2.77 8.55
N ALA A 7 11.90 1.63 9.02
CA ALA A 7 12.72 0.70 9.79
C ALA A 7 13.79 0.05 8.89
N PRO A 8 15.07 0.01 9.31
CA PRO A 8 16.12 -0.63 8.53
C PRO A 8 15.85 -2.13 8.38
N SER A 9 15.86 -2.65 7.15
CA SER A 9 15.71 -4.09 6.89
C SER A 9 16.88 -4.89 7.48
N GLU A 10 18.06 -4.27 7.57
CA GLU A 10 19.27 -4.75 8.24
C GLU A 10 19.06 -5.02 9.75
N SER A 11 18.15 -4.28 10.40
CA SER A 11 17.86 -4.41 11.83
C SER A 11 16.93 -5.57 12.16
N LEU A 12 16.28 -6.15 11.14
CA LEU A 12 15.52 -7.37 11.29
C LEU A 12 16.51 -8.54 11.34
N PRO A 13 16.46 -9.40 12.38
CA PRO A 13 17.39 -10.50 12.50
C PRO A 13 17.26 -11.43 11.29
N LYS A 14 18.30 -11.46 10.44
CA LYS A 14 18.34 -12.25 9.19
C LYS A 14 18.16 -13.77 9.42
N GLY A 15 18.20 -14.23 10.67
CA GLY A 15 17.98 -15.62 11.08
C GLY A 15 16.84 -15.88 12.10
N ILE A 16 16.08 -14.88 12.55
CA ILE A 16 15.08 -15.05 13.64
C ILE A 16 13.64 -14.72 13.17
N GLY A 17 13.44 -14.40 11.90
CA GLY A 17 12.11 -14.16 11.33
C GLY A 17 11.56 -15.41 10.65
N PHE A 18 10.32 -15.79 10.95
CA PHE A 18 9.57 -16.88 10.28
C PHE A 18 9.49 -16.72 8.74
N PHE A 19 9.92 -15.59 8.18
CA PHE A 19 9.87 -15.25 6.76
C PHE A 19 11.25 -14.89 6.15
N SER A 20 12.36 -15.07 6.89
CA SER A 20 13.70 -14.73 6.37
C SER A 20 14.15 -15.58 5.17
N PHE A 21 13.46 -16.70 4.91
CA PHE A 21 13.71 -17.56 3.75
C PHE A 21 13.04 -17.06 2.47
N ILE A 22 12.14 -16.08 2.52
CA ILE A 22 11.44 -15.56 1.35
C ILE A 22 12.31 -14.47 0.70
N PRO A 23 12.83 -14.69 -0.52
CA PRO A 23 13.57 -13.65 -1.23
C PRO A 23 12.69 -12.41 -1.42
N HIS A 24 13.25 -11.23 -1.17
CA HIS A 24 12.56 -9.94 -1.35
C HIS A 24 11.26 -9.76 -0.53
N PHE A 25 11.16 -10.41 0.64
CA PHE A 25 10.00 -10.28 1.54
C PHE A 25 9.62 -8.83 1.85
N ASP A 26 10.61 -7.94 1.96
CA ASP A 26 10.41 -6.50 2.21
C ASP A 26 9.48 -5.83 1.17
N LYS A 27 9.60 -6.22 -0.11
CA LYS A 27 8.76 -5.72 -1.20
C LYS A 27 7.31 -6.18 -1.07
N PHE A 28 7.11 -7.40 -0.58
CA PHE A 28 5.78 -7.91 -0.32
C PHE A 28 5.12 -7.19 0.86
N VAL A 29 5.89 -6.88 1.90
CA VAL A 29 5.43 -6.06 3.03
C VAL A 29 5.03 -4.67 2.55
N HIS A 30 5.85 -4.01 1.74
CA HIS A 30 5.56 -2.72 1.09
C HIS A 30 4.23 -2.76 0.32
N ALA A 31 4.08 -3.73 -0.58
CA ALA A 31 2.83 -3.91 -1.34
C ALA A 31 1.60 -4.12 -0.43
N ILE A 32 1.70 -4.92 0.64
CA ILE A 32 0.61 -5.13 1.59
C ILE A 32 0.30 -3.86 2.39
N MET A 33 1.32 -3.15 2.86
CA MET A 33 1.14 -1.96 3.68
C MET A 33 0.47 -0.84 2.88
N PHE A 34 0.94 -0.57 1.67
CA PHE A 34 0.34 0.44 0.79
C PHE A 34 -1.00 0.00 0.20
N GLY A 35 -1.17 -1.30 -0.09
CA GLY A 35 -2.47 -1.86 -0.47
C GLY A 35 -3.50 -1.75 0.65
N GLY A 36 -3.14 -2.09 1.89
CA GLY A 36 -3.99 -1.96 3.07
C GLY A 36 -4.34 -0.49 3.35
N PHE A 37 -3.37 0.41 3.20
CA PHE A 37 -3.61 1.85 3.28
C PHE A 37 -4.63 2.33 2.22
N ALA A 38 -4.42 1.97 0.95
CA ALA A 38 -5.34 2.32 -0.13
C ALA A 38 -6.74 1.72 0.08
N PHE A 39 -6.84 0.49 0.58
CA PHE A 39 -8.11 -0.17 0.90
C PHE A 39 -8.91 0.62 1.95
N LEU A 40 -8.27 0.96 3.08
CA LEU A 40 -8.90 1.72 4.16
C LEU A 40 -9.30 3.12 3.69
N LEU A 41 -8.41 3.77 2.94
CA LEU A 41 -8.64 5.12 2.41
C LEU A 41 -9.79 5.15 1.40
N PHE A 42 -9.91 4.13 0.55
CA PHE A 42 -11.07 3.98 -0.34
C PHE A 42 -12.37 3.88 0.46
N GLY A 43 -12.37 3.08 1.54
CA GLY A 43 -13.51 2.94 2.45
C GLY A 43 -13.94 4.27 3.09
N LEU A 44 -13.00 5.17 3.37
CA LEU A 44 -13.29 6.51 3.90
C LEU A 44 -14.04 7.39 2.88
N PHE A 45 -13.63 7.35 1.61
CA PHE A 45 -14.22 8.19 0.56
C PHE A 45 -15.46 7.59 -0.10
N PHE A 46 -15.70 6.29 0.00
CA PHE A 46 -16.71 5.61 -0.80
C PHE A 46 -18.17 5.76 -0.34
N PRO A 47 -18.57 5.71 0.94
CA PRO A 47 -19.98 5.92 1.25
C PRO A 47 -20.52 7.30 0.84
N PRO A 48 -19.77 8.43 0.94
CA PRO A 48 -20.29 9.74 0.56
C PRO A 48 -20.14 10.11 -0.92
N LYS A 49 -19.44 9.32 -1.76
CA LYS A 49 -19.06 9.71 -3.14
C LYS A 49 -19.20 8.55 -4.13
N THR A 50 -18.96 8.82 -5.41
CA THR A 50 -19.01 7.79 -6.46
C THR A 50 -17.76 6.91 -6.42
N ILE A 51 -17.89 5.65 -6.86
CA ILE A 51 -16.76 4.70 -7.00
C ILE A 51 -15.58 5.34 -7.74
N ALA A 52 -15.87 6.06 -8.83
CA ALA A 52 -14.85 6.70 -9.65
C ALA A 52 -14.10 7.81 -8.90
N TYR A 53 -14.83 8.66 -8.16
CA TYR A 53 -14.21 9.70 -7.34
C TYR A 53 -13.35 9.09 -6.24
N SER A 54 -13.91 8.14 -5.48
CA SER A 54 -13.21 7.47 -4.37
C SER A 54 -11.98 6.72 -4.86
N SER A 55 -12.03 6.08 -6.02
CA SER A 55 -10.85 5.43 -6.63
C SER A 55 -9.77 6.45 -6.97
N LYS A 56 -10.11 7.53 -7.67
CA LYS A 56 -9.14 8.56 -8.11
C LYS A 56 -8.46 9.24 -6.95
N ILE A 57 -9.23 9.68 -5.94
CA ILE A 57 -8.66 10.39 -4.79
C ILE A 57 -7.79 9.45 -3.93
N THR A 58 -8.19 8.19 -3.80
CA THR A 58 -7.39 7.17 -3.09
C THR A 58 -6.07 6.92 -3.81
N ILE A 59 -6.09 6.71 -5.14
CA ILE A 59 -4.85 6.54 -5.93
C ILE A 59 -3.95 7.74 -5.73
N LEU A 60 -4.47 8.97 -5.88
CA LEU A 60 -3.69 10.19 -5.77
C LEU A 60 -3.00 10.28 -4.41
N ILE A 61 -3.75 10.17 -3.32
CA ILE A 61 -3.20 10.28 -1.96
C ILE A 61 -2.22 9.15 -1.66
N SER A 62 -2.55 7.90 -2.03
CA SER A 62 -1.67 6.75 -1.77
C SER A 62 -0.36 6.82 -2.57
N VAL A 63 -0.39 7.26 -3.83
CA VAL A 63 0.82 7.44 -4.63
C VAL A 63 1.66 8.61 -4.12
N CYS A 64 1.03 9.73 -3.77
CA CYS A 64 1.75 10.84 -3.14
C CYS A 64 2.40 10.42 -1.83
N PHE A 65 1.73 9.58 -1.03
CA PHE A 65 2.29 9.05 0.21
C PHE A 65 3.46 8.09 -0.03
N ALA A 66 3.39 7.22 -1.04
CA ALA A 66 4.48 6.32 -1.41
C ALA A 66 5.73 7.08 -1.87
N VAL A 67 5.55 8.08 -2.74
CA VAL A 67 6.65 8.96 -3.16
C VAL A 67 7.22 9.73 -1.98
N PHE A 68 6.37 10.23 -1.09
CA PHE A 68 6.82 10.92 0.12
C PHE A 68 7.66 10.02 1.02
N THR A 69 7.25 8.78 1.27
CA THR A 69 8.03 7.84 2.10
C THR A 69 9.36 7.50 1.48
N GLU A 70 9.43 7.34 0.15
CA GLU A 70 10.69 7.09 -0.56
C GLU A 70 11.65 8.28 -0.44
N ILE A 71 11.15 9.51 -0.58
CA ILE A 71 11.95 10.72 -0.38
C ILE A 71 12.45 10.80 1.07
N MET A 72 11.60 10.45 2.05
CA MET A 72 12.02 10.41 3.45
C MET A 72 13.08 9.34 3.70
N GLN A 73 12.97 8.15 3.10
CA GLN A 73 14.01 7.12 3.19
C GLN A 73 15.32 7.60 2.57
N PHE A 74 15.28 8.31 1.45
CA PHE A 74 16.47 8.91 0.84
C PHE A 74 17.12 9.97 1.75
N LEU A 75 16.33 10.91 2.28
CA LEU A 75 16.83 12.01 3.12
C LEU A 75 17.32 11.53 4.49
N LEU A 76 16.66 10.54 5.08
CA LEU A 76 17.02 9.98 6.38
C LEU A 76 18.03 8.83 6.25
N GLY A 77 18.34 8.39 5.03
CA GLY A 77 19.06 7.16 4.73
C GLY A 77 20.41 7.04 5.40
N GLU A 78 21.13 8.16 5.56
CA GLU A 78 22.41 8.20 6.29
C GLU A 78 22.26 7.89 7.80
N TYR A 79 21.11 8.24 8.39
CA TYR A 79 20.82 8.01 9.82
C TYR A 79 20.15 6.66 10.09
N ILE A 80 19.35 6.16 9.13
CA ILE A 80 18.55 4.94 9.30
C ILE A 80 19.09 3.75 8.50
N HIS A 81 20.26 3.90 7.86
CA HIS A 81 20.89 2.88 7.00
C HIS A 81 19.93 2.28 5.96
N ARG A 82 19.12 3.14 5.33
CA ARG A 82 18.15 2.78 4.29
C ARG A 82 18.51 3.54 3.01
N SER A 83 18.50 2.88 1.88
CA SER A 83 18.69 3.50 0.57
C SER A 83 17.36 3.59 -0.17
N LEU A 84 17.27 4.56 -1.09
CA LEU A 84 16.21 4.62 -2.08
C LEU A 84 16.25 3.35 -2.94
N GLU A 85 15.16 2.59 -2.95
CA GLU A 85 14.98 1.39 -3.75
C GLU A 85 13.78 1.54 -4.69
N PHE A 86 14.06 1.76 -5.98
CA PHE A 86 13.02 1.86 -7.01
C PHE A 86 12.04 0.68 -7.04
N MET A 87 12.48 -0.51 -6.59
CA MET A 87 11.64 -1.70 -6.54
C MET A 87 10.60 -1.63 -5.41
N ASP A 88 10.86 -0.87 -4.34
CA ASP A 88 9.90 -0.64 -3.25
C ASP A 88 8.76 0.27 -3.75
N VAL A 89 9.08 1.35 -4.47
CA VAL A 89 8.09 2.22 -5.13
C VAL A 89 7.18 1.44 -6.09
N ILE A 90 7.76 0.52 -6.88
CA ILE A 90 6.98 -0.34 -7.79
C ILE A 90 6.06 -1.27 -6.99
N ALA A 91 6.55 -1.85 -5.90
CA ALA A 91 5.76 -2.72 -5.03
C ALA A 91 4.60 -1.96 -4.36
N ASP A 92 4.84 -0.73 -3.93
CA ASP A 92 3.83 0.15 -3.34
C ASP A 92 2.71 0.45 -4.34
N ILE A 93 3.07 0.90 -5.54
CA ILE A 93 2.12 1.20 -6.62
C ILE A 93 1.31 -0.05 -6.97
N PHE A 94 1.97 -1.21 -7.07
CA PHE A 94 1.31 -2.47 -7.35
C PHE A 94 0.28 -2.83 -6.26
N GLY A 95 0.65 -2.70 -4.99
CA GLY A 95 -0.24 -2.91 -3.85
C GLY A 95 -1.47 -1.99 -3.87
N ILE A 96 -1.26 -0.70 -4.15
CA ILE A 96 -2.33 0.31 -4.26
C ILE A 96 -3.33 -0.07 -5.37
N VAL A 97 -2.83 -0.38 -6.57
CA VAL A 97 -3.67 -0.72 -7.72
C VAL A 97 -4.49 -1.99 -7.45
N LEU A 98 -3.85 -3.02 -6.89
CA LEU A 98 -4.51 -4.30 -6.58
C LEU A 98 -5.62 -4.11 -5.53
N ALA A 99 -5.34 -3.36 -4.46
CA ALA A 99 -6.32 -3.08 -3.42
C ALA A 99 -7.53 -2.30 -3.94
N ILE A 100 -7.31 -1.29 -4.77
CA ILE A 100 -8.41 -0.49 -5.35
C ILE A 100 -9.21 -1.31 -6.35
N GLY A 101 -8.56 -2.13 -7.18
CA GLY A 101 -9.23 -3.08 -8.07
C GLY A 101 -10.15 -4.02 -7.29
N LEU A 102 -9.67 -4.57 -6.17
CA LEU A 102 -10.45 -5.42 -5.27
C LEU A 102 -11.65 -4.66 -4.66
N CYS A 103 -11.43 -3.44 -4.15
CA CYS A 103 -12.50 -2.57 -3.63
C CYS A 103 -13.60 -2.34 -4.67
N VAL A 104 -13.23 -1.95 -5.89
CA VAL A 104 -14.17 -1.71 -6.99
C VAL A 104 -14.94 -2.98 -7.33
N PHE A 105 -14.28 -4.13 -7.37
CA PHE A 105 -14.91 -5.43 -7.61
C PHE A 105 -15.95 -5.77 -6.53
N ILE A 106 -15.58 -5.66 -5.25
CA ILE A 106 -16.47 -5.93 -4.10
C ILE A 106 -17.71 -5.03 -4.16
N VAL A 107 -17.50 -3.74 -4.38
CA VAL A 107 -18.59 -2.76 -4.43
C VAL A 107 -19.53 -3.02 -5.61
N LYS A 108 -18.99 -3.29 -6.80
CA LYS A 108 -19.82 -3.60 -7.98
C LYS A 108 -20.64 -4.88 -7.79
N ARG A 109 -20.05 -5.92 -7.18
CA ARG A 109 -20.75 -7.15 -6.79
C ARG A 109 -21.91 -6.85 -5.84
N LYS A 110 -21.65 -6.13 -4.74
CA LYS A 110 -22.69 -5.76 -3.76
C LYS A 110 -23.84 -4.98 -4.38
N LYS A 111 -23.54 -4.01 -5.27
CA LYS A 111 -24.58 -3.25 -5.98
C LYS A 111 -25.43 -4.15 -6.87
N ARG A 112 -24.82 -5.09 -7.58
CA ARG A 112 -25.53 -6.05 -8.44
C ARG A 112 -26.45 -6.97 -7.62
N ASP A 113 -25.96 -7.51 -6.51
CA ASP A 113 -26.74 -8.43 -5.68
C ASP A 113 -27.93 -7.74 -5.00
N ASN A 114 -27.81 -6.45 -4.66
CA ASN A 114 -28.93 -5.64 -4.15
C ASN A 114 -30.00 -5.33 -5.21
N ILE A 115 -29.66 -5.31 -6.50
CA ILE A 115 -30.63 -5.09 -7.58
C ILE A 115 -31.51 -6.33 -7.77
N TRP A 116 -30.95 -7.55 -7.63
CA TRP A 116 -31.69 -8.80 -7.78
C TRP A 116 -32.54 -9.20 -6.56
N LYS A 117 -32.37 -8.51 -5.42
CA LYS A 117 -33.16 -8.71 -4.19
C LYS A 117 -34.34 -7.74 -4.05
N ARG A 118 -34.52 -6.81 -5.00
CA ARG A 118 -35.67 -5.90 -5.09
C ARG A 118 -36.62 -6.37 -6.18
#